data_AF-A0A5J4N543-F1
#
_entry.id   AF-A0A5J4N543-F1
#
_cell.length_a   1.000
_cell.length_b   1.000
_cell.length_c   1.000
_cell.angle_alpha   90.00
_cell.angle_beta   90.00
_cell.angle_gamma   90.00
#
_symmetry.space_group_name_H-M   'P 1'
#
loop_
_entity.id
_entity.type
_entity.pdbx_description
1 polymer ?
#
loop_
_entity_poly.entity_id
_entity_poly.type
_entity_poly.pdbx_seq_one_letter_code
_entity_poly.pdbx_strand_id
1 'polypeptide(L)'
;SAKTKTSQMSMLTRIFNCLASWWDHTGIMTERDIPIAPLLETVFCVLRNPASTPESTYEAATQWVLALLYQCRGYSGTSNGLLTWLQSHIYELIKVVQDCASAVASASGQAQQHEQLELYKDRCICLTQIFSSLIRTLRPSLVDQPEHPGSGGFGDLRMLDCLLVILDLSPPLGSRELAATTFHALHSLADDAIRHRSVIATLPSTPSGPDVSGSSPACSGAKPRPVVALVPYFTRVVVALTRFCPSTTADLESTDELRDFRDDVHDLMQDLLGLVGAETIFVE
;
A
#
# COMPACT_ATOMS: atom_id res chain seq x y z
N SER A 1 -20.02 -11.72 -30.14
CA SER A 1 -18.73 -11.20 -29.65
C SER A 1 -18.83 -10.59 -28.26
N ALA A 2 -19.65 -9.54 -28.02
CA ALA A 2 -19.83 -8.95 -26.67
C ALA A 2 -20.48 -9.92 -25.64
N LYS A 3 -21.54 -10.63 -26.02
CA LYS A 3 -22.21 -11.63 -25.17
C LYS A 3 -21.29 -12.75 -24.68
N THR A 4 -20.30 -13.12 -25.49
CA THR A 4 -19.27 -14.12 -25.16
C THR A 4 -18.27 -13.56 -24.14
N LYS A 5 -17.82 -12.30 -24.31
CA LYS A 5 -16.96 -11.62 -23.32
C LYS A 5 -17.66 -11.43 -21.96
N THR A 6 -18.93 -11.03 -21.95
CA THR A 6 -19.72 -10.91 -20.70
C THR A 6 -19.93 -12.25 -20.01
N SER A 7 -20.16 -13.33 -20.78
CA SER A 7 -20.26 -14.69 -20.23
C SER A 7 -18.94 -15.20 -19.65
N GLN A 8 -17.80 -14.80 -20.23
CA GLN A 8 -16.48 -15.12 -19.69
C GLN A 8 -16.20 -14.35 -18.38
N MET A 9 -16.52 -13.05 -18.33
CA MET A 9 -16.33 -12.25 -17.12
C MET A 9 -17.19 -12.74 -15.94
N SER A 10 -18.44 -13.12 -16.18
CA SER A 10 -19.30 -13.69 -15.12
C SER A 10 -18.83 -15.08 -14.64
N MET A 11 -18.10 -15.81 -15.48
CA MET A 11 -17.42 -17.05 -15.06
C MET A 11 -16.20 -16.73 -14.21
N LEU A 12 -15.38 -15.76 -14.61
CA LEU A 12 -14.21 -15.30 -13.83
C LEU A 12 -14.62 -14.79 -12.44
N THR A 13 -15.68 -13.99 -12.34
CA THR A 13 -16.22 -13.54 -11.04
C THR A 13 -16.51 -14.72 -10.11
N ARG A 14 -17.18 -15.76 -10.62
CA ARG A 14 -17.50 -16.97 -9.84
C ARG A 14 -16.24 -17.74 -9.45
N ILE A 15 -15.27 -17.85 -10.35
CA ILE A 15 -13.98 -18.50 -10.08
C ILE A 15 -13.26 -17.75 -8.97
N PHE A 16 -13.04 -16.45 -9.09
CA PHE A 16 -12.30 -15.66 -8.08
C PHE A 16 -12.99 -15.67 -6.71
N ASN A 17 -14.32 -15.54 -6.65
CA ASN A 17 -15.05 -15.64 -5.38
C ASN A 17 -14.91 -17.03 -4.74
N CYS A 18 -14.93 -18.09 -5.55
CA CYS A 18 -14.69 -19.45 -5.06
C CYS A 18 -13.26 -19.56 -4.52
N LEU A 19 -12.25 -19.16 -5.29
CA LEU A 19 -10.85 -19.22 -4.84
C LEU A 19 -10.64 -18.40 -3.55
N ALA A 20 -11.15 -17.17 -3.48
CA ALA A 20 -11.09 -16.33 -2.28
C ALA A 20 -11.67 -17.05 -1.05
N SER A 21 -12.86 -17.66 -1.19
CA SER A 21 -13.51 -18.40 -0.09
C SER A 21 -12.67 -19.58 0.42
N TRP A 22 -12.05 -20.35 -0.47
CA TRP A 22 -11.22 -21.50 -0.09
C TRP A 22 -9.91 -21.07 0.59
N TRP A 23 -9.35 -19.93 0.18
CA TRP A 23 -8.12 -19.37 0.76
C TRP A 23 -8.33 -18.66 2.10
N ASP A 24 -9.42 -17.92 2.26
CA ASP A 24 -9.59 -16.98 3.38
C ASP A 24 -10.10 -17.68 4.66
N HIS A 25 -11.12 -18.54 4.54
CA HIS A 25 -11.89 -19.01 5.71
C HIS A 25 -11.57 -20.43 6.17
N THR A 26 -10.87 -21.22 5.35
CA THR A 26 -10.77 -22.66 5.60
C THR A 26 -9.35 -23.19 5.59
N GLY A 27 -8.41 -22.46 4.97
CA GLY A 27 -7.05 -22.97 4.75
C GLY A 27 -7.01 -24.30 4.01
N ILE A 28 -8.12 -24.69 3.35
CA ILE A 28 -8.26 -25.98 2.66
C ILE A 28 -7.35 -26.03 1.45
N MET A 29 -7.10 -24.87 0.82
CA MET A 29 -6.29 -24.78 -0.37
C MET A 29 -5.01 -23.98 -0.12
N THR A 30 -3.92 -24.53 -0.64
CA THR A 30 -2.57 -23.99 -0.61
C THR A 30 -2.06 -23.83 -2.05
N GLU A 31 -0.93 -23.14 -2.20
CA GLU A 31 -0.27 -22.94 -3.50
C GLU A 31 0.06 -24.24 -4.25
N ARG A 32 0.10 -25.39 -3.55
CA ARG A 32 0.46 -26.69 -4.13
C ARG A 32 -0.74 -27.42 -4.75
N ASP A 33 -1.95 -27.00 -4.44
CA ASP A 33 -3.16 -27.74 -4.78
C ASP A 33 -3.67 -27.44 -6.19
N ILE A 34 -3.27 -26.29 -6.76
CA ILE A 34 -3.67 -25.89 -8.12
C ILE A 34 -2.51 -25.22 -8.88
N PRO A 35 -2.51 -25.26 -10.22
CA PRO A 35 -1.61 -24.44 -11.01
C PRO A 35 -2.01 -22.97 -10.86
N ILE A 36 -1.43 -22.30 -9.87
CA ILE A 36 -1.83 -20.94 -9.48
C ILE A 36 -1.37 -19.89 -10.51
N ALA A 37 -0.27 -20.14 -11.22
CA ALA A 37 0.35 -19.15 -12.13
C ALA A 37 -0.60 -18.62 -13.23
N PRO A 38 -1.33 -19.45 -14.02
CA PRO A 38 -2.28 -18.92 -15.02
C PRO A 38 -3.43 -18.11 -14.40
N LEU A 39 -3.88 -18.49 -13.20
CA LEU A 39 -4.93 -17.77 -12.48
C LEU A 39 -4.40 -16.42 -11.98
N LEU A 40 -3.17 -16.39 -11.46
CA LEU A 40 -2.47 -15.18 -11.05
C LEU A 40 -2.27 -14.20 -12.22
N GLU A 41 -1.83 -14.70 -13.37
CA GLU A 41 -1.74 -13.85 -14.57
C GLU A 41 -3.11 -13.30 -14.97
N THR A 42 -4.16 -14.12 -14.88
CA THR A 42 -5.52 -13.69 -15.21
C THR A 42 -6.02 -12.62 -14.25
N VAL A 43 -5.80 -12.76 -12.94
CA VAL A 43 -6.29 -11.76 -11.96
C VAL A 43 -5.57 -10.43 -12.12
N PHE A 44 -4.25 -10.44 -12.37
CA PHE A 44 -3.53 -9.18 -12.63
C PHE A 44 -3.81 -8.60 -14.02
N CYS A 45 -4.18 -9.42 -15.01
CA CYS A 45 -4.73 -8.91 -16.27
C CYS A 45 -6.04 -8.14 -16.03
N VAL A 46 -6.93 -8.67 -15.19
CA VAL A 46 -8.18 -8.00 -14.79
C VAL A 46 -7.88 -6.68 -14.06
N LEU A 47 -7.00 -6.69 -13.07
CA LEU A 47 -6.65 -5.50 -12.26
C LEU A 47 -5.93 -4.42 -13.08
N ARG A 48 -5.13 -4.79 -14.08
CA ARG A 48 -4.45 -3.83 -14.97
C ARG A 48 -5.37 -3.17 -16.01
N ASN A 49 -6.60 -3.64 -16.16
CA ASN A 49 -7.54 -3.16 -17.18
C ASN A 49 -8.87 -2.67 -16.55
N PRO A 50 -8.84 -1.61 -15.71
CA PRO A 50 -9.99 -1.16 -14.93
C PRO A 50 -11.17 -0.69 -15.79
N ALA A 51 -10.92 -0.10 -16.96
CA ALA A 51 -11.96 0.44 -17.84
C ALA A 51 -12.77 -0.64 -18.58
N SER A 52 -12.13 -1.76 -18.94
CA SER A 52 -12.78 -2.84 -19.71
C SER A 52 -13.35 -3.96 -18.84
N THR A 53 -13.14 -3.88 -17.53
CA THR A 53 -13.50 -4.92 -16.58
C THR A 53 -14.77 -4.54 -15.82
N PRO A 54 -15.79 -5.42 -15.80
CA PRO A 54 -16.98 -5.21 -14.97
C PRO A 54 -16.62 -5.11 -13.49
N GLU A 55 -17.32 -4.24 -12.76
CA GLU A 55 -17.11 -4.00 -11.33
C GLU A 55 -17.08 -5.28 -10.50
N SER A 56 -18.11 -6.12 -10.61
CA SER A 56 -18.15 -7.42 -9.92
C SER A 56 -16.95 -8.34 -10.21
N THR A 57 -16.34 -8.27 -11.40
CA THR A 57 -15.14 -9.06 -11.72
C THR A 57 -13.89 -8.44 -11.12
N TYR A 58 -13.80 -7.11 -11.12
CA TYR A 58 -12.70 -6.37 -10.52
C TYR A 58 -12.66 -6.53 -9.00
N GLU A 59 -13.83 -6.47 -8.35
CA GLU A 59 -13.98 -6.71 -6.92
C GLU A 59 -13.63 -8.16 -6.56
N ALA A 60 -14.17 -9.15 -7.29
CA ALA A 60 -13.86 -10.55 -7.05
C ALA A 60 -12.36 -10.85 -7.21
N ALA A 61 -11.72 -10.26 -8.22
CA ALA A 61 -10.28 -10.30 -8.42
C ALA A 61 -9.52 -9.72 -7.22
N THR A 62 -9.96 -8.56 -6.74
CA THR A 62 -9.41 -7.88 -5.56
C THR A 62 -9.52 -8.77 -4.32
N GLN A 63 -10.70 -9.33 -4.05
CA GLN A 63 -10.93 -10.23 -2.90
C GLN A 63 -10.03 -11.46 -2.94
N TRP A 64 -9.80 -12.05 -4.11
CA TRP A 64 -8.90 -13.18 -4.21
C TRP A 64 -7.44 -12.81 -3.93
N VAL A 65 -6.96 -11.67 -4.46
CA VAL A 65 -5.60 -11.17 -4.12
C VAL A 65 -5.47 -10.89 -2.63
N LEU A 66 -6.49 -10.31 -1.99
CA LEU A 66 -6.51 -10.07 -0.55
C LEU A 66 -6.41 -11.38 0.25
N ALA A 67 -7.16 -12.42 -0.14
CA ALA A 67 -7.12 -13.74 0.49
C ALA A 67 -5.73 -14.39 0.36
N LEU A 68 -5.08 -14.26 -0.81
CA LEU A 68 -3.71 -14.74 -1.01
C LEU A 68 -2.72 -14.02 -0.10
N LEU A 69 -2.78 -12.68 -0.04
CA LEU A 69 -1.92 -11.87 0.83
C LEU A 69 -2.14 -12.15 2.32
N TYR A 70 -3.37 -12.51 2.70
CA TYR A 70 -3.69 -12.94 4.05
C TYR A 70 -3.03 -14.28 4.37
N GLN A 71 -3.12 -15.26 3.46
CA GLN A 71 -2.48 -16.56 3.65
C GLN A 71 -0.94 -16.44 3.78
N CYS A 72 -0.31 -15.55 3.01
CA CYS A 72 1.14 -15.35 3.07
C CYS A 72 1.66 -14.92 4.46
N ARG A 73 0.79 -14.43 5.37
CA ARG A 73 1.18 -14.07 6.75
C ARG A 73 1.48 -15.27 7.63
N GLY A 74 0.81 -16.39 7.38
CA GLY A 74 0.85 -17.55 8.26
C GLY A 74 2.06 -18.46 8.04
N TYR A 75 2.76 -18.32 6.92
CA TYR A 75 3.84 -19.23 6.52
C TYR A 75 5.22 -18.60 6.73
N SER A 76 5.74 -18.72 7.94
CA SER A 76 7.11 -18.30 8.30
C SER A 76 8.24 -19.17 7.71
N GLY A 77 7.98 -20.06 6.75
CA GLY A 77 9.00 -21.01 6.31
C GLY A 77 8.92 -21.64 4.92
N THR A 78 7.79 -21.64 4.21
CA THR A 78 7.68 -22.45 2.98
C THR A 78 6.68 -21.91 1.95
N SER A 79 6.89 -20.69 1.43
CA SER A 79 6.77 -20.35 0.00
C SER A 79 6.96 -18.84 -0.20
N ASN A 80 8.22 -18.40 -0.26
CA ASN A 80 8.52 -17.00 -0.60
C ASN A 80 8.19 -16.68 -2.07
N GLY A 81 7.92 -17.70 -2.89
CA GLY A 81 7.68 -17.55 -4.32
C GLY A 81 6.39 -16.79 -4.62
N LEU A 82 5.26 -17.17 -4.01
CA LEU A 82 4.00 -16.46 -4.22
C LEU A 82 4.06 -15.02 -3.73
N LEU A 83 4.58 -14.79 -2.51
CA LEU A 83 4.65 -13.43 -1.97
C LEU A 83 5.55 -12.53 -2.81
N THR A 84 6.71 -13.02 -3.26
CA THR A 84 7.60 -12.28 -4.18
C THR A 84 6.91 -11.98 -5.50
N TRP A 85 6.17 -12.97 -6.04
CA TRP A 85 5.42 -12.80 -7.28
C TRP A 85 4.32 -11.74 -7.12
N LEU A 86 3.50 -11.84 -6.07
CA LEU A 86 2.45 -10.88 -5.73
C LEU A 86 3.03 -9.49 -5.54
N GLN A 87 4.10 -9.34 -4.76
CA GLN A 87 4.77 -8.07 -4.51
C GLN A 87 5.19 -7.40 -5.83
N SER A 88 5.86 -8.15 -6.71
CA SER A 88 6.33 -7.66 -8.00
C SER A 88 5.19 -7.19 -8.89
N HIS A 89 4.07 -7.91 -8.91
CA HIS A 89 2.90 -7.58 -9.74
C HIS A 89 2.06 -6.45 -9.15
N ILE A 90 1.98 -6.35 -7.83
CA ILE A 90 1.27 -5.27 -7.12
C ILE A 90 1.98 -3.93 -7.37
N TYR A 91 3.31 -3.91 -7.43
CA TYR A 91 4.07 -2.71 -7.79
C TYR A 91 3.69 -2.10 -9.15
N GLU A 92 3.27 -2.93 -10.11
CA GLU A 92 2.86 -2.45 -11.42
C GLU A 92 1.50 -1.74 -11.38
N LEU A 93 0.67 -2.01 -10.36
CA LEU A 93 -0.64 -1.38 -10.19
C LEU A 93 -0.53 0.10 -9.83
N ILE A 94 0.64 0.59 -9.41
CA ILE A 94 0.93 2.03 -9.27
C ILE A 94 0.63 2.75 -10.59
N LYS A 95 1.05 2.17 -11.72
CA LYS A 95 0.79 2.75 -13.04
C LYS A 95 -0.71 2.79 -13.36
N VAL A 96 -1.46 1.78 -12.93
CA VAL A 96 -2.92 1.72 -13.12
C VAL A 96 -3.60 2.88 -12.41
N VAL A 97 -3.19 3.20 -11.18
CA VAL A 97 -3.71 4.37 -10.43
C VAL A 97 -3.43 5.68 -11.19
N GLN A 98 -2.21 5.84 -11.71
CA GLN A 98 -1.81 7.04 -12.47
C GLN A 98 -2.58 7.15 -13.79
N ASP A 99 -2.79 6.04 -14.49
CA ASP A 99 -3.56 5.98 -15.73
C ASP A 99 -5.05 6.30 -15.47
N CYS A 100 -5.63 5.81 -14.36
CA CYS A 100 -6.96 6.19 -13.91
C CYS A 100 -7.09 7.70 -13.68
N ALA A 101 -6.15 8.31 -12.94
CA ALA A 101 -6.14 9.75 -12.69
C ALA A 101 -6.04 10.55 -14.00
N SER A 102 -5.17 10.11 -14.91
CA SER A 102 -4.98 10.73 -16.22
C SER A 102 -6.25 10.63 -17.07
N ALA A 103 -6.95 9.49 -17.03
CA ALA A 103 -8.21 9.30 -17.73
C ALA A 103 -9.27 10.31 -17.27
N VAL A 104 -9.50 10.42 -15.95
CA VAL A 104 -10.45 11.39 -15.36
C VAL A 104 -10.10 12.83 -15.73
N ALA A 105 -8.81 13.19 -15.69
CA ALA A 105 -8.35 14.53 -16.06
C ALA A 105 -8.54 14.84 -17.54
N SER A 106 -8.47 13.84 -18.41
CA SER A 106 -8.60 13.97 -19.87
C SER A 106 -10.04 13.89 -20.40
N ALA A 107 -11.03 13.65 -19.54
CA ALA A 107 -12.42 13.44 -19.93
C ALA A 107 -13.03 14.68 -20.62
N SER A 108 -13.66 14.49 -21.77
CA SER A 108 -14.31 15.57 -22.51
C SER A 108 -15.70 15.87 -21.97
N GLY A 109 -15.78 16.80 -21.02
CA GLY A 109 -17.03 17.34 -20.49
C GLY A 109 -17.46 16.73 -19.16
N GLN A 110 -18.32 17.45 -18.43
CA GLN A 110 -18.65 17.16 -17.04
C GLN A 110 -19.34 15.80 -16.83
N ALA A 111 -20.24 15.38 -17.73
CA ALA A 111 -20.95 14.11 -17.60
C ALA A 111 -20.01 12.90 -17.73
N GLN A 112 -19.13 12.93 -18.74
CA GLN A 112 -18.14 11.86 -18.95
C GLN A 112 -17.08 11.85 -17.83
N GLN A 113 -16.67 13.02 -17.35
CA GLN A 113 -15.76 13.13 -16.23
C GLN A 113 -16.36 12.53 -14.95
N HIS A 114 -17.65 12.77 -14.68
CA HIS A 114 -18.33 12.20 -13.52
C HIS A 114 -18.46 10.68 -13.62
N GLU A 115 -18.86 10.13 -14.77
CA GLU A 115 -18.93 8.67 -14.97
C GLU A 115 -17.56 7.99 -14.79
N GLN A 116 -16.49 8.58 -15.33
CA GLN A 116 -15.13 8.07 -15.14
C GLN A 116 -14.65 8.22 -13.70
N LEU A 117 -15.01 9.32 -13.03
CA LEU A 117 -14.65 9.55 -11.64
C LEU A 117 -15.24 8.46 -10.74
N GLU A 118 -16.55 8.21 -10.84
CA GLU A 118 -17.21 7.17 -10.03
C GLU A 118 -16.58 5.79 -10.30
N LEU A 119 -16.43 5.43 -11.58
CA LEU A 119 -15.80 4.17 -11.97
C LEU A 119 -14.40 4.03 -11.36
N TYR A 120 -13.52 5.01 -11.57
CA TYR A 120 -12.12 4.89 -11.17
C TYR A 120 -11.90 5.10 -9.68
N LYS A 121 -12.81 5.79 -8.98
CA LYS A 121 -12.81 5.89 -7.52
C LYS A 121 -12.91 4.49 -6.90
N ASP A 122 -13.88 3.68 -7.31
CA ASP A 122 -14.04 2.31 -6.81
C ASP A 122 -12.84 1.41 -7.13
N ARG A 123 -12.25 1.60 -8.32
CA ARG A 123 -11.05 0.87 -8.74
C ARG A 123 -9.84 1.24 -7.87
N CYS A 124 -9.66 2.52 -7.57
CA CYS A 124 -8.60 3.00 -6.70
C CYS A 124 -8.81 2.55 -5.24
N ILE A 125 -10.04 2.46 -4.75
CA ILE A 125 -10.34 1.88 -3.43
C ILE A 125 -9.88 0.42 -3.38
N CYS A 126 -10.25 -0.39 -4.37
CA CYS A 126 -9.82 -1.79 -4.48
C CYS A 126 -8.28 -1.93 -4.52
N LEU A 127 -7.60 -1.10 -5.31
CA LEU A 127 -6.13 -1.10 -5.37
C LEU A 127 -5.49 -0.69 -4.05
N THR A 128 -6.07 0.30 -3.35
CA THR A 128 -5.59 0.74 -2.04
C THR A 128 -5.73 -0.36 -1.00
N GLN A 129 -6.81 -1.15 -1.04
CA GLN A 129 -6.96 -2.33 -0.18
C GLN A 129 -5.84 -3.36 -0.42
N ILE A 130 -5.47 -3.61 -1.69
CA ILE A 130 -4.37 -4.51 -2.04
C ILE A 130 -3.03 -3.96 -1.50
N PHE A 131 -2.76 -2.68 -1.72
CA PHE A 131 -1.54 -2.02 -1.23
C PHE A 131 -1.44 -2.09 0.29
N SER A 132 -2.51 -1.73 1.00
CA SER A 132 -2.60 -1.80 2.45
C SER A 132 -2.42 -3.23 2.97
N SER A 133 -3.02 -4.22 2.30
CA SER A 133 -2.88 -5.63 2.69
C SER A 133 -1.44 -6.14 2.51
N LEU A 134 -0.78 -5.76 1.42
CA LEU A 134 0.61 -6.14 1.16
C LEU A 134 1.58 -5.49 2.15
N ILE A 135 1.45 -4.20 2.44
CA ILE A 135 2.24 -3.52 3.48
C ILE A 135 2.04 -4.20 4.82
N ARG A 136 0.78 -4.51 5.16
CA ARG A 136 0.46 -5.22 6.40
C ARG A 136 1.14 -6.60 6.44
N THR A 137 1.38 -7.25 5.28
CA THR A 137 1.97 -8.60 5.19
C THR A 137 3.50 -8.52 5.27
N LEU A 138 4.10 -7.52 4.64
CA LEU A 138 5.55 -7.28 4.64
C LEU A 138 6.04 -6.43 5.82
N ARG A 139 5.12 -5.99 6.69
CA ARG A 139 5.41 -5.03 7.77
C ARG A 139 6.59 -5.41 8.65
N PRO A 140 6.75 -6.67 9.12
CA PRO A 140 7.92 -7.03 9.92
C PRO A 140 9.22 -6.75 9.16
N SER A 141 9.28 -7.10 7.87
CA SER A 141 10.47 -6.83 7.04
C SER A 141 10.70 -5.35 6.78
N LEU A 142 9.63 -4.57 6.54
CA LEU A 142 9.71 -3.12 6.34
C LEU A 142 10.24 -2.38 7.59
N VAL A 143 9.96 -2.89 8.78
CA VAL A 143 10.37 -2.28 10.06
C VAL A 143 11.72 -2.80 10.55
N ASP A 144 11.98 -4.10 10.42
CA ASP A 144 13.18 -4.75 10.95
C ASP A 144 14.38 -4.55 10.00
N GLN A 145 14.15 -4.67 8.70
CA GLN A 145 15.19 -4.65 7.66
C GLN A 145 14.70 -3.91 6.39
N PRO A 146 14.43 -2.59 6.47
CA PRO A 146 14.08 -1.83 5.30
C PRO A 146 15.23 -1.82 4.29
N GLU A 147 14.87 -1.95 3.02
CA GLU A 147 15.78 -2.02 1.88
C GLU A 147 15.53 -0.86 0.93
N HIS A 148 16.52 -0.56 0.10
CA HIS A 148 16.40 0.50 -0.89
C HIS A 148 15.26 0.21 -1.89
N PRO A 149 14.59 1.25 -2.41
CA PRO A 149 13.50 1.07 -3.36
C PRO A 149 13.96 0.32 -4.61
N GLY A 150 13.22 -0.71 -4.99
CA GLY A 150 13.54 -1.57 -6.13
C GLY A 150 14.51 -2.71 -5.83
N SER A 151 14.81 -2.98 -4.55
CA SER A 151 15.62 -4.15 -4.15
C SER A 151 14.95 -5.48 -4.50
N GLY A 152 13.61 -5.51 -4.60
CA GLY A 152 12.83 -6.72 -4.81
C GLY A 152 12.74 -7.64 -3.58
N GLY A 153 13.34 -7.25 -2.45
CA GLY A 153 13.23 -7.95 -1.18
C GLY A 153 11.96 -7.57 -0.42
N PHE A 154 11.68 -8.27 0.69
CA PHE A 154 10.49 -8.01 1.50
C PHE A 154 10.57 -6.70 2.30
N GLY A 155 11.77 -6.13 2.45
CA GLY A 155 11.99 -4.79 2.99
C GLY A 155 11.95 -3.67 1.96
N ASP A 156 11.67 -3.95 0.69
CA ASP A 156 11.71 -2.97 -0.40
C ASP A 156 10.73 -1.81 -0.17
N LEU A 157 11.28 -0.62 0.09
CA LEU A 157 10.54 0.59 0.42
C LEU A 157 9.70 1.16 -0.73
N ARG A 158 9.81 0.63 -1.95
CA ARG A 158 8.83 0.90 -3.02
C ARG A 158 7.40 0.55 -2.59
N MET A 159 7.22 -0.29 -1.56
CA MET A 159 5.91 -0.56 -0.95
C MET A 159 5.22 0.71 -0.45
N LEU A 160 5.97 1.67 0.09
CA LEU A 160 5.43 2.96 0.54
C LEU A 160 5.02 3.85 -0.63
N ASP A 161 5.66 3.72 -1.79
CA ASP A 161 5.23 4.42 -3.01
C ASP A 161 3.84 3.97 -3.46
N CYS A 162 3.41 2.74 -3.12
CA CYS A 162 2.04 2.27 -3.38
C CYS A 162 0.98 3.04 -2.58
N LEU A 163 1.28 3.51 -1.36
CA LEU A 163 0.35 4.37 -0.61
C LEU A 163 0.49 5.83 -1.01
N LEU A 164 1.74 6.29 -1.24
CA LEU A 164 2.00 7.66 -1.63
C LEU A 164 1.37 8.00 -2.98
N VAL A 165 1.31 7.08 -3.95
CA VAL A 165 0.62 7.34 -5.22
C VAL A 165 -0.86 7.66 -5.02
N ILE A 166 -1.52 7.13 -3.99
CA ILE A 166 -2.91 7.44 -3.64
C ILE A 166 -3.00 8.83 -3.02
N LEU A 167 -2.10 9.16 -2.09
CA LEU A 167 -2.06 10.46 -1.43
C LEU A 167 -1.63 11.61 -2.36
N ASP A 168 -0.87 11.30 -3.41
CA ASP A 168 -0.41 12.25 -4.42
C ASP A 168 -1.44 12.47 -5.56
N LEU A 169 -2.58 11.77 -5.54
CA LEU A 169 -3.65 12.00 -6.52
C LEU A 169 -4.19 13.43 -6.41
N SER A 170 -4.33 14.08 -7.56
CA SER A 170 -4.97 15.39 -7.64
C SER A 170 -6.49 15.27 -7.78
N PRO A 171 -7.27 16.27 -7.32
CA PRO A 171 -8.70 16.33 -7.59
C PRO A 171 -9.01 16.24 -9.11
N PRO A 172 -10.15 15.65 -9.50
CA PRO A 172 -11.24 15.21 -8.63
C PRO A 172 -11.08 13.79 -8.07
N LEU A 173 -10.14 12.98 -8.58
CA LEU A 173 -9.94 11.60 -8.12
C LEU A 173 -9.24 11.54 -6.76
N GLY A 174 -8.30 12.45 -6.51
CA GLY A 174 -7.70 12.68 -5.20
C GLY A 174 -8.71 13.31 -4.25
N SER A 175 -9.41 12.46 -3.50
CA SER A 175 -10.43 12.86 -2.53
C SER A 175 -10.02 12.46 -1.11
N ARG A 176 -10.62 13.11 -0.11
CA ARG A 176 -10.40 12.79 1.31
C ARG A 176 -10.81 11.36 1.64
N GLU A 177 -11.93 10.92 1.11
CA GLU A 177 -12.42 9.55 1.26
C GLU A 177 -11.39 8.51 0.78
N LEU A 178 -10.84 8.71 -0.42
CA LEU A 178 -9.83 7.80 -0.97
C LEU A 178 -8.53 7.86 -0.15
N ALA A 179 -8.08 9.06 0.25
CA ALA A 179 -6.90 9.23 1.09
C ALA A 179 -7.05 8.51 2.44
N ALA A 180 -8.21 8.62 3.10
CA ALA A 180 -8.50 8.00 4.39
C ALA A 180 -8.35 6.47 4.35
N THR A 181 -8.59 5.82 3.20
CA THR A 181 -8.39 4.37 3.06
C THR A 181 -6.94 3.90 3.25
N THR A 182 -5.97 4.82 3.21
CA THR A 182 -4.55 4.53 3.47
C THR A 182 -4.17 4.60 4.95
N PHE A 183 -4.98 5.26 5.79
CA PHE A 183 -4.57 5.67 7.14
C PHE A 183 -4.26 4.48 8.04
N HIS A 184 -5.09 3.44 8.03
CA HIS A 184 -4.85 2.26 8.86
C HIS A 184 -3.49 1.61 8.58
N ALA A 185 -3.09 1.51 7.30
CA ALA A 185 -1.80 0.93 6.94
C ALA A 185 -0.64 1.81 7.39
N LEU A 186 -0.78 3.14 7.27
CA LEU A 186 0.22 4.12 7.68
C LEU A 186 0.39 4.15 9.21
N HIS A 187 -0.70 4.26 9.96
CA HIS A 187 -0.72 4.17 11.43
C HIS A 187 -0.02 2.91 11.90
N SER A 188 -0.46 1.76 11.39
CA SER A 188 0.01 0.49 11.91
C SER A 188 1.48 0.22 11.58
N LEU A 189 1.99 0.77 10.46
CA LEU A 189 3.42 0.74 10.15
C LEU A 189 4.23 1.71 11.03
N ALA A 190 3.73 2.93 11.24
CA ALA A 190 4.39 3.93 12.07
C ALA A 190 4.51 3.46 13.53
N ASP A 191 3.42 2.93 14.08
CA ASP A 191 3.33 2.39 15.43
C ASP A 191 4.31 1.21 15.64
N ASP A 192 4.40 0.27 14.68
CA ASP A 192 5.39 -0.81 14.73
C ASP A 192 6.83 -0.29 14.64
N ALA A 193 7.09 0.74 13.82
CA ALA A 193 8.41 1.37 13.74
C ALA A 193 8.82 2.09 15.03
N ILE A 194 7.87 2.76 15.71
CA ILE A 194 8.08 3.41 17.01
C ILE A 194 8.36 2.38 18.11
N ARG A 195 7.58 1.29 18.14
CA ARG A 195 7.83 0.16 19.06
C ARG A 195 9.22 -0.43 18.85
N HIS A 196 9.59 -0.73 17.60
CA HIS A 196 10.89 -1.32 17.28
C HIS A 196 12.05 -0.40 17.69
N ARG A 197 11.92 0.93 17.50
CA ARG A 197 12.87 1.94 18.00
C ARG A 197 13.07 1.84 19.51
N SER A 198 11.96 1.70 20.25
CA SER A 198 11.96 1.66 21.71
C SER A 198 12.59 0.37 22.26
N VAL A 199 12.34 -0.77 21.60
CA VAL A 199 12.97 -2.05 21.92
C VAL A 199 14.48 -1.99 21.68
N ILE A 200 14.93 -1.46 20.54
CA ILE A 200 16.37 -1.31 20.25
C ILE A 200 17.05 -0.37 21.26
N ALA A 201 16.38 0.70 21.68
CA ALA A 201 16.92 1.64 22.65
C ALA A 201 17.08 1.07 24.08
N THR A 202 16.33 0.01 24.42
CA THR A 202 16.37 -0.63 25.74
C THR A 202 17.28 -1.85 25.82
N LEU A 203 17.78 -2.34 24.68
CA LEU A 203 18.79 -3.39 24.62
C LEU A 203 20.14 -2.86 25.15
N PRO A 204 20.77 -3.52 26.15
CA PRO A 204 22.05 -3.08 26.67
C PRO A 204 23.10 -3.16 25.57
N SER A 205 23.73 -2.02 25.25
CA SER A 205 24.89 -1.95 24.38
C SER A 205 25.97 -2.87 24.96
N THR A 206 26.22 -4.01 24.31
CA THR A 206 27.31 -4.90 24.70
C THR A 206 28.62 -4.11 24.53
N PRO A 207 29.46 -3.98 25.57
CA PRO A 207 30.71 -3.25 25.42
C PRO A 207 31.59 -4.00 24.41
N SER A 208 31.90 -3.33 23.31
CA SER A 208 32.97 -3.72 22.40
C SER A 208 34.25 -3.94 23.22
N GLY A 209 34.77 -5.16 23.19
CA GLY A 209 36.02 -5.54 23.84
C GLY A 209 37.22 -4.73 23.34
N PRO A 210 38.32 -4.70 24.09
CA PRO A 210 39.40 -3.74 23.88
C PRO A 210 40.21 -4.03 22.62
N ASP A 211 40.77 -2.94 22.09
CA ASP A 211 41.56 -2.80 20.88
C ASP A 211 42.57 -3.92 20.59
N VAL A 212 42.59 -4.38 19.34
CA VAL A 212 43.81 -4.89 18.69
C VAL A 212 43.98 -4.19 17.35
N SER A 213 45.03 -3.38 17.29
CA SER A 213 45.56 -2.62 16.16
C SER A 213 45.63 -3.40 14.85
N GLY A 214 45.06 -2.84 13.78
CA GLY A 214 45.22 -3.36 12.42
C GLY A 214 44.56 -2.44 11.39
N SER A 215 45.38 -1.68 10.67
CA SER A 215 45.04 -0.72 9.62
C SER A 215 44.20 -1.27 8.46
N SER A 216 43.08 -0.61 8.13
CA SER A 216 42.51 -0.42 6.77
C SER A 216 41.34 0.57 6.81
N PRO A 217 41.25 1.57 5.91
CA PRO A 217 40.07 2.43 5.80
C PRO A 217 39.07 1.75 4.86
N ALA A 218 38.24 0.87 5.40
CA ALA A 218 37.02 0.48 4.70
C ALA A 218 35.94 1.47 5.12
N CYS A 219 35.44 2.27 4.17
CA CYS A 219 34.14 2.91 4.27
C CYS A 219 33.09 1.83 4.56
N SER A 220 32.84 1.53 5.84
CA SER A 220 31.66 0.80 6.23
C SER A 220 30.51 1.77 6.01
N GLY A 221 29.81 1.61 4.88
CA GLY A 221 28.49 2.22 4.69
C GLY A 221 27.62 1.78 5.86
N ALA A 222 27.50 2.64 6.87
CA ALA A 222 26.67 2.38 8.03
C ALA A 222 25.26 2.19 7.48
N LYS A 223 24.74 0.96 7.52
CA LYS A 223 23.34 0.71 7.17
C LYS A 223 22.51 1.67 8.03
N PRO A 224 21.71 2.57 7.42
CA PRO A 224 20.89 3.48 8.20
C PRO A 224 20.07 2.65 9.17
N ARG A 225 19.89 3.14 10.41
CA ARG A 225 19.02 2.49 11.38
C ARG A 225 17.66 2.24 10.70
N PRO A 226 17.00 1.10 10.93
CA PRO A 226 15.78 0.73 10.19
C PRO A 226 14.76 1.88 10.11
N VAL A 227 14.52 2.56 11.24
CA VAL A 227 13.62 3.71 11.32
C VAL A 227 14.02 4.90 10.43
N VAL A 228 15.32 5.19 10.29
CA VAL A 228 15.81 6.33 9.51
C VAL A 228 15.50 6.16 8.02
N ALA A 229 15.43 4.93 7.52
CA ALA A 229 15.06 4.66 6.13
C ALA A 229 13.59 4.97 5.82
N LEU A 230 12.71 4.94 6.84
CA LEU A 230 11.28 5.25 6.71
C LEU A 230 10.97 6.75 6.79
N VAL A 231 11.86 7.55 7.39
CA VAL A 231 11.65 8.99 7.64
C VAL A 231 11.29 9.79 6.38
N PRO A 232 11.99 9.64 5.22
CA PRO A 232 11.64 10.40 4.01
C PRO A 232 10.22 10.10 3.52
N TYR A 233 9.76 8.86 3.64
CA TYR A 233 8.42 8.45 3.23
C TYR A 233 7.35 9.04 4.12
N PHE A 234 7.53 8.99 5.43
CA PHE A 234 6.57 9.59 6.37
C PHE A 234 6.57 11.12 6.30
N THR A 235 7.69 11.74 5.95
CA THR A 235 7.74 13.18 5.65
C THR A 235 6.88 13.50 4.43
N ARG A 236 7.00 12.74 3.34
CA ARG A 236 6.11 12.87 2.16
C ARG A 236 4.64 12.64 2.49
N VAL A 237 4.32 11.69 3.38
CA VAL A 237 2.94 11.48 3.86
C VAL A 237 2.43 12.75 4.56
N VAL A 238 3.20 13.31 5.49
CA VAL A 238 2.81 14.54 6.19
C VAL A 238 2.56 15.68 5.20
N VAL A 239 3.48 15.90 4.25
CA VAL A 239 3.32 16.92 3.20
C VAL A 239 2.06 16.67 2.38
N ALA A 240 1.78 15.43 1.97
CA ALA A 240 0.59 15.11 1.19
C ALA A 240 -0.70 15.38 1.98
N LEU A 241 -0.75 15.04 3.27
CA LEU A 241 -1.92 15.28 4.13
C LEU A 241 -2.27 16.76 4.27
N THR A 242 -1.28 17.66 4.26
CA THR A 242 -1.56 19.11 4.30
C THR A 242 -2.43 19.61 3.15
N ARG A 243 -2.39 18.94 1.98
CA ARG A 243 -3.19 19.30 0.80
C ARG A 243 -4.68 19.02 1.01
N PHE A 244 -5.03 18.08 1.89
CA PHE A 244 -6.41 17.70 2.18
C PHE A 244 -7.05 18.55 3.29
N CYS A 245 -6.25 19.33 4.03
CA CYS A 245 -6.67 20.17 5.15
C CYS A 245 -6.44 21.66 4.85
N PRO A 246 -7.21 22.29 3.93
CA PRO A 246 -7.03 23.71 3.61
C PRO A 246 -7.30 24.61 4.82
N SER A 247 -6.52 25.69 4.94
CA SER A 247 -6.56 26.64 6.06
C SER A 247 -7.54 27.80 5.87
N THR A 248 -8.36 27.78 4.81
CA THR A 248 -9.29 28.88 4.53
C THR A 248 -10.46 28.86 5.50
N THR A 249 -10.69 30.00 6.15
CA THR A 249 -11.71 30.17 7.19
C THR A 249 -13.15 29.93 6.71
N ALA A 250 -13.38 29.96 5.39
CA ALA A 250 -14.66 29.61 4.77
C ALA A 250 -14.97 28.10 4.79
N ASP A 251 -13.95 27.26 4.96
CA ASP A 251 -14.05 25.79 5.09
C ASP A 251 -14.13 25.35 6.57
N LEU A 252 -14.05 26.30 7.53
CA LEU A 252 -14.20 26.01 8.97
C LEU A 252 -15.65 25.71 9.36
N GLU A 253 -16.62 26.02 8.48
CA GLU A 253 -18.03 25.65 8.62
C GLU A 253 -18.37 24.33 7.89
N SER A 254 -17.36 23.51 7.57
CA SER A 254 -17.53 22.25 6.85
C SER A 254 -18.33 21.22 7.64
N THR A 255 -19.17 20.51 6.91
CA THR A 255 -19.92 19.29 7.27
C THR A 255 -19.15 18.35 8.21
N ASP A 256 -19.87 17.63 9.09
CA ASP A 256 -19.30 16.67 10.07
C ASP A 256 -18.21 15.76 9.48
N GLU A 257 -18.34 15.38 8.20
CA GLU A 257 -17.36 14.59 7.45
C GLU A 257 -15.95 15.20 7.36
N LEU A 258 -15.80 16.53 7.18
CA LEU A 258 -14.47 17.16 7.14
C LEU A 258 -13.86 17.23 8.54
N ARG A 259 -14.70 17.37 9.57
CA ARG A 259 -14.23 17.34 10.95
C ARG A 259 -13.69 15.95 11.29
N ASP A 260 -14.46 14.90 11.01
CA ASP A 260 -14.04 13.51 11.23
C ASP A 260 -12.73 13.21 10.49
N PHE A 261 -12.62 13.62 9.22
CA PHE A 261 -11.38 13.44 8.47
C PHE A 261 -10.19 14.19 9.09
N ARG A 262 -10.40 15.40 9.65
CA ARG A 262 -9.33 16.16 10.31
C ARG A 262 -8.92 15.53 11.64
N ASP A 263 -9.86 14.95 12.36
CA ASP A 263 -9.60 14.22 13.59
C ASP A 263 -8.76 12.96 13.26
N ASP A 264 -9.12 12.22 12.21
CA ASP A 264 -8.33 11.08 11.70
C ASP A 264 -6.90 11.49 11.25
N VAL A 265 -6.78 12.60 10.52
CA VAL A 265 -5.47 13.14 10.10
C VAL A 265 -4.65 13.56 11.30
N HIS A 266 -5.27 14.20 12.29
CA HIS A 266 -4.60 14.64 13.50
C HIS A 266 -4.01 13.45 14.26
N ASP A 267 -4.79 12.38 14.44
CA ASP A 267 -4.33 11.17 15.10
C ASP A 267 -3.16 10.53 14.35
N LEU A 268 -3.23 10.48 13.01
CA LEU A 268 -2.12 9.99 12.18
C LEU A 268 -0.88 10.87 12.33
N MET A 269 -1.03 12.19 12.27
CA MET A 269 0.09 13.12 12.41
C MET A 269 0.80 12.99 13.76
N GLN A 270 0.06 12.71 14.85
CA GLN A 270 0.68 12.48 16.16
C GLN A 270 1.63 11.28 16.16
N ASP A 271 1.22 10.16 15.57
CA ASP A 271 2.07 8.98 15.42
C ASP A 271 3.29 9.29 14.53
N LEU A 272 3.08 9.95 13.39
CA LEU A 272 4.16 10.26 12.44
C LEU A 272 5.20 11.22 13.03
N LEU A 273 4.76 12.21 13.81
CA LEU A 273 5.65 13.16 14.49
C LEU A 273 6.55 12.46 15.51
N GLY A 274 6.05 11.44 16.21
CA GLY A 274 6.85 10.61 17.11
C GLY A 274 7.98 9.84 16.40
N LEU A 275 7.75 9.47 15.14
CA LEU A 275 8.72 8.74 14.32
C LEU A 275 9.74 9.65 13.64
N VAL A 276 9.26 10.69 12.95
CA VAL A 276 10.08 11.59 12.11
C VAL A 276 10.80 12.66 12.95
N GLY A 277 10.22 13.05 14.08
CA GLY A 277 10.64 14.20 14.86
C GLY A 277 10.12 15.50 14.25
N ALA A 278 9.57 16.38 15.09
CA ALA A 278 8.99 17.65 14.65
C ALA A 278 9.99 18.51 13.84
N GLU A 279 11.25 18.51 14.24
CA GLU A 279 12.33 19.29 13.61
C GLU A 279 12.56 18.91 12.13
N THR A 280 12.33 17.65 11.74
CA THR A 280 12.63 17.16 10.38
C THR A 280 11.53 17.53 9.37
N ILE A 281 10.29 17.68 9.84
CA ILE A 281 9.13 17.97 8.99
C ILE A 281 9.08 19.43 8.54
N PHE A 282 9.63 20.36 9.34
CA PHE A 282 9.56 21.80 9.08
C PHE A 282 10.82 22.39 8.41
N VAL A 283 11.73 21.54 7.92
CA VAL A 283 13.00 21.97 7.28
C VAL A 283 12.98 21.83 5.74
N GLU A 284 11.97 21.15 5.17
CA GLU A 284 11.68 21.17 3.72
C GLU A 284 10.69 22.29 3.36
#